data_AF-A0AA92M1W7-F1
#
_entry.id   AF-A0AA92M1W7-F1
#
_cell.length_a   1.000
_cell.length_b   1.000
_cell.length_c   1.000
_cell.angle_alpha   90.00
_cell.angle_beta   90.00
_cell.angle_gamma   90.00
#
_symmetry.space_group_name_H-M   'P 1'
#
loop_
_entity.id
_entity.type
_entity.pdbx_description
1 polymer ?
#
loop_
_entity_poly.entity_id
_entity_poly.type
_entity_poly.pdbx_seq_one_letter_code
_entity_poly.pdbx_strand_id
1 'polypeptide(L)'
;MAEKLNAVKGMNDILPPESARWEWLEATVRDLMGRFAYRNVRTPILERTALFVRGIGEVTDIVEKEMYSFEDRADKHGKFEHLTMRPENTAGLVRAVIEHNMLYEGPKRLWYTGPMFRRENVQRGRFRQFHQIGAEALGFAGPDVDAELILLANALWKAIGLTDVRLELNSLGQPAERALHRAELIAHFEKHADKLDEDGKRRLHSNPLRILDTKNPAMKDVVESAPKLIDFLGAESLAHFEGLQAILKANDIAFTINPRLVRGLDYYNLSVFEFVTDRLGSQGTVCAGGRYDDLIAQIGGKPAPAVGWAMGVERVLDLLKEQGAEVPAPVPDAYAIVPDAASMPIALRTLQQLREIGVRVQMHAATADGLSSFKAQMKKADASGATYALIFGADELARGEVTLKALRDGSGAQTSRALAEAPTWAATLQSPASNT
;
A
#
# COMPACT_ATOMS: atom_id res chain seq x y z
N MET A 1 24.77 -24.09 21.87
CA MET A 1 23.72 -23.05 21.72
C MET A 1 23.09 -23.24 20.36
N ALA A 2 21.78 -23.08 20.23
CA ALA A 2 21.14 -23.10 18.93
C ALA A 2 21.64 -21.92 18.06
N GLU A 3 21.74 -22.13 16.75
CA GLU A 3 22.09 -21.07 15.81
C GLU A 3 21.00 -19.99 15.79
N LYS A 4 21.42 -18.72 15.74
CA LYS A 4 20.49 -17.59 15.67
C LYS A 4 19.87 -17.52 14.26
N LEU A 5 18.55 -17.62 14.19
CA LEU A 5 17.79 -17.41 12.96
C LEU A 5 17.55 -15.91 12.74
N ASN A 6 17.61 -15.47 11.48
CA ASN A 6 17.35 -14.08 11.08
C ASN A 6 16.27 -14.04 9.98
N ALA A 7 15.63 -12.88 9.81
CA ALA A 7 14.68 -12.67 8.73
C ALA A 7 15.32 -12.88 7.34
N VAL A 8 14.50 -13.31 6.38
CA VAL A 8 14.95 -13.51 5.00
C VAL A 8 15.33 -12.16 4.39
N LYS A 9 16.48 -12.08 3.73
CA LYS A 9 16.94 -10.84 3.08
C LYS A 9 15.84 -10.28 2.16
N GLY A 10 15.44 -9.03 2.39
CA GLY A 10 14.40 -8.34 1.63
C GLY A 10 12.97 -8.64 2.09
N MET A 11 12.79 -9.28 3.25
CA MET A 11 11.50 -9.52 3.91
C MET A 11 11.63 -9.01 5.35
N ASN A 12 11.41 -7.71 5.56
CA ASN A 12 11.76 -7.04 6.80
C ASN A 12 10.62 -7.14 7.83
N ASP A 13 10.97 -7.28 9.10
CA ASP A 13 10.03 -7.09 10.21
C ASP A 13 9.67 -5.61 10.33
N ILE A 14 8.38 -5.30 10.49
CA ILE A 14 7.88 -3.95 10.76
C ILE A 14 7.55 -3.89 12.25
N LEU A 15 8.37 -3.17 13.02
CA LEU A 15 8.32 -3.18 14.49
C LEU A 15 7.92 -1.80 15.05
N PRO A 16 7.44 -1.72 16.30
CA PRO A 16 7.30 -0.44 16.98
C PRO A 16 8.66 0.30 17.09
N PRO A 17 8.68 1.63 16.94
CA PRO A 17 7.54 2.52 16.68
C PRO A 17 7.17 2.66 15.20
N GLU A 18 7.89 2.02 14.27
CA GLU A 18 7.66 2.15 12.82
C GLU A 18 6.26 1.67 12.40
N SER A 19 5.77 0.58 13.00
CA SER A 19 4.43 0.04 12.73
C SER A 19 3.29 1.05 12.91
N ALA A 20 3.46 2.08 13.75
CA ALA A 20 2.49 3.15 13.91
C ALA A 20 2.21 3.92 12.61
N ARG A 21 3.24 4.10 11.76
CA ARG A 21 3.09 4.79 10.47
C ARG A 21 2.32 3.98 9.46
N TRP A 22 2.47 2.66 9.54
CA TRP A 22 1.70 1.72 8.74
C TRP A 22 0.23 1.75 9.12
N GLU A 23 -0.08 1.60 10.42
CA GLU A 23 -1.45 1.64 10.92
C GLU A 23 -2.16 2.97 10.60
N TRP A 24 -1.45 4.10 10.74
CA TRP A 24 -1.98 5.41 10.37
C TRP A 24 -2.31 5.50 8.88
N LEU A 25 -1.37 5.13 8.00
CA LEU A 25 -1.59 5.18 6.56
C LEU A 25 -2.73 4.24 6.13
N GLU A 26 -2.79 3.04 6.68
CA GLU A 26 -3.87 2.08 6.43
C GLU A 26 -5.24 2.60 6.88
N ALA A 27 -5.30 3.31 8.01
CA ALA A 27 -6.53 3.95 8.48
C ALA A 27 -6.97 5.07 7.53
N THR A 28 -6.06 5.98 7.15
CA THR A 28 -6.35 7.07 6.20
C THR A 28 -6.82 6.54 4.85
N VAL A 29 -6.18 5.49 4.33
CA VAL A 29 -6.58 4.84 3.07
C VAL A 29 -7.97 4.20 3.22
N ARG A 30 -8.24 3.51 4.33
CA ARG A 30 -9.54 2.86 4.55
C ARG A 30 -10.68 3.87 4.58
N ASP A 31 -10.50 5.01 5.24
CA ASP A 31 -11.47 6.12 5.23
C ASP A 31 -11.69 6.64 3.80
N LEU A 32 -10.59 6.98 3.10
CA LEU A 32 -10.66 7.54 1.76
C LEU A 32 -11.35 6.60 0.76
N MET A 33 -11.01 5.30 0.77
CA MET A 33 -11.69 4.29 -0.05
C MET A 33 -13.19 4.22 0.27
N GLY A 34 -13.56 4.37 1.55
CA GLY A 34 -14.94 4.45 2.00
C GLY A 34 -15.70 5.64 1.41
N ARG A 35 -15.06 6.83 1.35
CA ARG A 35 -15.64 8.05 0.76
C ARG A 35 -15.88 7.95 -0.76
N PHE A 36 -15.07 7.17 -1.47
CA PHE A 36 -15.27 6.86 -2.90
C PHE A 36 -16.07 5.57 -3.13
N ALA A 37 -16.61 4.97 -2.06
CA ALA A 37 -17.40 3.73 -2.09
C ALA A 37 -16.68 2.50 -2.70
N TYR A 38 -15.35 2.46 -2.67
CA TYR A 38 -14.58 1.27 -3.01
C TYR A 38 -14.70 0.25 -1.87
N ARG A 39 -14.98 -1.01 -2.20
CA ARG A 39 -15.18 -2.10 -1.23
C ARG A 39 -13.97 -3.02 -1.14
N ASN A 40 -13.59 -3.39 0.08
CA ASN A 40 -12.40 -4.19 0.30
C ASN A 40 -12.58 -5.62 -0.22
N VAL A 41 -11.57 -6.13 -0.93
CA VAL A 41 -11.45 -7.53 -1.33
C VAL A 41 -10.13 -8.08 -0.82
N ARG A 42 -10.15 -9.34 -0.39
CA ARG A 42 -8.98 -10.05 0.12
C ARG A 42 -8.81 -11.35 -0.65
N THR A 43 -7.76 -11.39 -1.45
CA THR A 43 -7.33 -12.57 -2.20
C THR A 43 -6.28 -13.34 -1.38
N PRO A 44 -6.16 -14.66 -1.58
CA PRO A 44 -5.08 -15.46 -1.00
C PRO A 44 -3.68 -14.95 -1.37
N ILE A 45 -2.69 -15.32 -0.56
CA ILE A 45 -1.27 -15.06 -0.87
C ILE A 45 -0.75 -15.97 -1.98
N LEU A 46 -1.25 -17.21 -2.03
CA LEU A 46 -0.88 -18.21 -3.01
C LEU A 46 -2.00 -18.34 -4.04
N GLU A 47 -1.63 -18.31 -5.31
CA GLU A 47 -2.51 -18.60 -6.44
C GLU A 47 -1.86 -19.66 -7.32
N ARG A 48 -2.65 -20.28 -8.20
CA ARG A 48 -2.11 -21.14 -9.25
C ARG A 48 -1.14 -20.34 -10.12
N THR A 49 0.05 -20.87 -10.37
CA THR A 49 1.08 -20.20 -11.18
C THR A 49 0.54 -19.75 -12.55
N ALA A 50 -0.34 -20.54 -13.16
CA ALA A 50 -0.97 -20.23 -14.45
C ALA A 50 -1.76 -18.92 -14.46
N LEU A 51 -2.26 -18.44 -13.30
CA LEU A 51 -2.95 -17.17 -13.20
C LEU A 51 -2.02 -16.01 -13.59
N PHE A 52 -0.83 -15.97 -13.00
CA PHE A 52 0.13 -14.89 -13.24
C PHE A 52 0.81 -15.01 -14.60
N VAL A 53 1.11 -16.23 -15.04
CA VAL A 53 1.66 -16.47 -16.38
C VAL A 53 0.73 -15.92 -17.47
N ARG A 54 -0.57 -16.24 -17.39
CA ARG A 54 -1.58 -15.75 -18.36
C ARG A 54 -1.93 -14.28 -18.15
N GLY A 55 -2.08 -13.86 -16.90
CA GLY A 55 -2.55 -12.52 -16.56
C GLY A 55 -1.50 -11.46 -16.81
N ILE A 56 -0.27 -11.65 -16.33
CA ILE A 56 0.80 -10.65 -16.40
C ILE A 56 1.49 -10.64 -17.77
N GLY A 57 1.63 -11.82 -18.39
CA GLY A 57 2.32 -12.03 -19.66
C GLY A 57 3.63 -12.80 -19.50
N GLU A 58 3.82 -13.81 -20.34
CA GLU A 58 4.94 -14.77 -20.31
C GLU A 58 6.31 -14.12 -20.46
N VAL A 59 6.40 -13.02 -21.22
CA VAL A 59 7.64 -12.34 -21.59
C VAL A 59 8.01 -11.19 -20.64
N THR A 60 7.31 -11.07 -19.51
CA THR A 60 7.60 -10.05 -18.50
C THR A 60 8.72 -10.52 -17.58
N ASP A 61 9.56 -9.59 -17.11
CA ASP A 61 10.61 -9.93 -16.13
C ASP A 61 10.02 -10.59 -14.87
N ILE A 62 8.81 -10.17 -14.47
CA ILE A 62 8.10 -10.73 -13.32
C ILE A 62 7.90 -12.23 -13.49
N VAL A 63 7.28 -12.65 -14.60
CA VAL A 63 6.95 -14.04 -14.88
C VAL A 63 8.22 -14.85 -15.16
N GLU A 64 9.18 -14.31 -15.91
CA GLU A 64 10.39 -15.05 -16.28
C GLU A 64 11.33 -15.31 -15.10
N LYS A 65 11.47 -14.35 -14.17
CA LYS A 65 12.61 -14.31 -13.23
C LYS A 65 12.26 -13.98 -11.79
N GLU A 66 11.12 -13.33 -11.54
CA GLU A 66 10.85 -12.73 -10.22
C GLU A 66 9.77 -13.47 -9.41
N MET A 67 9.01 -14.41 -9.98
CA MET A 67 8.00 -15.13 -9.21
C MET A 67 8.61 -16.09 -8.17
N TYR A 68 8.00 -16.13 -6.99
CA TYR A 68 8.24 -17.18 -5.99
C TYR A 68 7.27 -18.33 -6.23
N SER A 69 7.67 -19.27 -7.10
CA SER A 69 6.87 -20.43 -7.49
C SER A 69 7.42 -21.72 -6.91
N PHE A 70 6.53 -22.65 -6.54
CA PHE A 70 6.89 -23.97 -6.03
C PHE A 70 5.81 -25.01 -6.36
N GLU A 71 6.19 -26.28 -6.26
CA GLU A 71 5.25 -27.40 -6.29
C GLU A 71 4.74 -27.64 -4.86
N ASP A 72 3.43 -27.58 -4.67
CA ASP A 72 2.82 -28.04 -3.42
C ASP A 72 2.90 -29.56 -3.32
N ARG A 73 2.69 -30.10 -2.11
CA ARG A 73 2.68 -31.54 -1.86
C ARG A 73 1.69 -32.24 -2.80
N ALA A 74 2.09 -33.42 -3.28
CA ALA A 74 1.22 -34.25 -4.08
C ALA A 74 -0.10 -34.52 -3.37
N ASP A 75 -1.20 -34.42 -4.11
CA ASP A 75 -2.51 -34.86 -3.65
C ASP A 75 -2.54 -36.40 -3.48
N LYS A 76 -3.68 -36.92 -3.01
CA LYS A 76 -3.90 -38.37 -2.83
C LYS A 76 -3.78 -39.20 -4.12
N HIS A 77 -3.72 -38.55 -5.28
CA HIS A 77 -3.57 -39.18 -6.59
C HIS A 77 -2.15 -38.99 -7.17
N GLY A 78 -1.21 -38.44 -6.39
CA GLY A 78 0.16 -38.20 -6.82
C GLY A 78 0.32 -36.95 -7.70
N LYS A 79 -0.68 -36.07 -7.79
CA LYS A 79 -0.63 -34.85 -8.61
C LYS A 79 -0.15 -33.66 -7.79
N PHE A 80 0.84 -32.95 -8.30
CA PHE A 80 1.36 -31.71 -7.72
C PHE A 80 0.59 -30.50 -8.25
N GLU A 81 0.40 -29.49 -7.41
CA GLU A 81 -0.13 -28.18 -7.83
C GLU A 81 1.01 -27.16 -7.86
N HIS A 82 1.15 -26.44 -8.98
CA HIS A 82 2.11 -25.34 -9.08
C HIS A 82 1.48 -24.07 -8.49
N LEU A 83 2.02 -23.63 -7.36
CA LEU A 83 1.58 -22.44 -6.66
C LEU A 83 2.64 -21.35 -6.77
N THR A 84 2.18 -20.11 -6.73
CA THR A 84 3.03 -18.93 -6.73
C THR A 84 2.56 -17.94 -5.68
N MET A 85 3.50 -17.40 -4.90
CA MET A 85 3.21 -16.25 -4.04
C MET A 85 2.94 -15.03 -4.92
N ARG A 86 1.82 -14.35 -4.68
CA ARG A 86 1.35 -13.27 -5.55
C ARG A 86 2.41 -12.16 -5.77
N PRO A 87 2.83 -11.88 -7.01
CA PRO A 87 3.74 -10.77 -7.32
C PRO A 87 3.03 -9.43 -7.52
N GLU A 88 1.71 -9.47 -7.68
CA GLU A 88 0.76 -8.36 -7.79
C GLU A 88 -0.65 -8.89 -7.46
N ASN A 89 -1.68 -8.04 -7.41
CA ASN A 89 -3.02 -8.46 -6.97
C ASN A 89 -4.17 -8.21 -7.94
N THR A 90 -3.96 -7.46 -9.02
CA THR A 90 -4.97 -7.23 -10.05
C THR A 90 -5.41 -8.58 -10.63
N ALA A 91 -4.50 -9.48 -11.03
CA ALA A 91 -4.89 -10.78 -11.57
C ALA A 91 -5.64 -11.65 -10.54
N GLY A 92 -5.20 -11.65 -9.28
CA GLY A 92 -5.88 -12.33 -8.18
C GLY A 92 -7.30 -11.80 -7.94
N LEU A 93 -7.47 -10.48 -8.01
CA LEU A 93 -8.76 -9.82 -7.82
C LEU A 93 -9.69 -10.10 -9.01
N VAL A 94 -9.19 -10.02 -10.24
CA VAL A 94 -9.93 -10.36 -11.46
C VAL A 94 -10.36 -11.84 -11.42
N ARG A 95 -9.49 -12.75 -10.96
CA ARG A 95 -9.84 -14.17 -10.73
C ARG A 95 -11.00 -14.31 -9.75
N ALA A 96 -10.94 -13.63 -8.61
CA ALA A 96 -12.02 -13.66 -7.63
C ALA A 96 -13.34 -13.10 -8.19
N VAL A 97 -13.29 -12.02 -8.97
CA VAL A 97 -14.45 -11.42 -9.64
C VAL A 97 -15.11 -12.41 -10.60
N ILE A 98 -14.31 -13.17 -11.35
CA ILE A 98 -14.81 -14.21 -12.27
C ILE A 98 -15.39 -15.39 -11.49
N GLU A 99 -14.64 -15.93 -10.54
CA GLU A 99 -15.04 -17.10 -9.74
C GLU A 99 -16.38 -16.88 -9.01
N HIS A 100 -16.59 -15.66 -8.51
CA HIS A 100 -17.81 -15.30 -7.78
C HIS A 100 -18.84 -14.55 -8.62
N ASN A 101 -18.66 -14.49 -9.95
CA ASN A 101 -19.58 -13.86 -10.90
C ASN A 101 -19.99 -12.42 -10.49
N MET A 102 -19.05 -11.65 -9.94
CA MET A 102 -19.37 -10.38 -9.26
C MET A 102 -19.90 -9.29 -10.20
N LEU A 103 -19.65 -9.40 -11.50
CA LEU A 103 -20.12 -8.45 -12.51
C LEU A 103 -21.56 -8.72 -12.99
N TYR A 104 -22.19 -9.82 -12.54
CA TYR A 104 -23.57 -10.14 -12.90
C TYR A 104 -24.55 -9.05 -12.46
N GLU A 105 -24.39 -8.52 -11.25
CA GLU A 105 -25.19 -7.42 -10.70
C GLU A 105 -24.69 -6.04 -11.17
N GLY A 106 -23.83 -6.01 -12.17
CA GLY A 106 -23.24 -4.79 -12.72
C GLY A 106 -21.83 -4.48 -12.18
N PRO A 107 -21.28 -3.33 -12.60
CA PRO A 107 -19.90 -2.94 -12.34
C PRO A 107 -19.54 -2.84 -10.85
N LYS A 108 -18.25 -2.96 -10.53
CA LYS A 108 -17.74 -3.01 -9.14
C LYS A 108 -16.53 -2.09 -8.94
N ARG A 109 -16.52 -1.39 -7.80
CA ARG A 109 -15.38 -0.61 -7.28
C ARG A 109 -14.78 -1.34 -6.10
N LEU A 110 -13.58 -1.89 -6.28
CA LEU A 110 -12.94 -2.80 -5.33
C LEU A 110 -11.56 -2.27 -4.96
N TRP A 111 -11.12 -2.47 -3.73
CA TRP A 111 -9.76 -2.14 -3.32
C TRP A 111 -9.17 -3.25 -2.46
N TYR A 112 -7.84 -3.27 -2.38
CA TYR A 112 -7.10 -4.24 -1.60
C TYR A 112 -5.90 -3.60 -0.90
N THR A 113 -5.42 -4.28 0.13
CA THR A 113 -4.12 -4.02 0.75
C THR A 113 -3.48 -5.34 1.15
N GLY A 114 -2.16 -5.44 1.06
CA GLY A 114 -1.42 -6.57 1.62
C GLY A 114 -0.07 -6.82 0.95
N PRO A 115 0.62 -7.89 1.37
CA PRO A 115 1.97 -8.20 0.89
C PRO A 115 1.95 -8.79 -0.52
N MET A 116 3.02 -8.52 -1.27
CA MET A 116 3.36 -9.01 -2.61
C MET A 116 4.82 -9.49 -2.61
N PHE A 117 5.15 -10.39 -3.53
CA PHE A 117 6.43 -11.11 -3.51
C PHE A 117 7.10 -11.10 -4.87
N ARG A 118 8.33 -10.56 -4.95
CA ARG A 118 9.14 -10.55 -6.18
C ARG A 118 10.60 -10.83 -5.85
N ARG A 119 11.26 -11.73 -6.57
CA ARG A 119 12.67 -12.12 -6.40
C ARG A 119 13.62 -11.06 -6.99
N GLU A 120 13.31 -9.82 -6.69
CA GLU A 120 13.99 -8.64 -7.19
C GLU A 120 15.30 -8.39 -6.43
N ASN A 121 16.18 -7.58 -7.02
CA ASN A 121 17.36 -7.09 -6.34
C ASN A 121 16.95 -6.06 -5.28
N VAL A 122 17.31 -6.32 -4.02
CA VAL A 122 16.98 -5.45 -2.89
C VAL A 122 17.70 -4.10 -3.05
N GLN A 123 16.93 -3.02 -3.10
CA GLN A 123 17.39 -1.63 -3.15
C GLN A 123 16.39 -0.72 -2.41
N ARG A 124 16.69 0.57 -2.28
CA ARG A 124 15.79 1.52 -1.58
C ARG A 124 14.39 1.47 -2.20
N GLY A 125 13.37 1.19 -1.38
CA GLY A 125 11.98 1.08 -1.82
C GLY A 125 11.66 -0.13 -2.71
N ARG A 126 12.54 -1.14 -2.77
CA ARG A 126 12.34 -2.41 -3.49
C ARG A 126 12.79 -3.58 -2.63
N PHE A 127 11.80 -4.37 -2.24
CA PHE A 127 11.96 -5.50 -1.33
C PHE A 127 11.45 -6.76 -2.00
N ARG A 128 11.84 -7.91 -1.44
CA ARG A 128 11.38 -9.21 -1.93
C ARG A 128 9.99 -9.56 -1.45
N GLN A 129 9.66 -9.12 -0.25
CA GLN A 129 8.29 -8.92 0.20
C GLN A 129 8.08 -7.42 0.37
N PHE A 130 7.06 -6.88 -0.28
CA PHE A 130 6.65 -5.48 -0.18
C PHE A 130 5.14 -5.41 -0.07
N HIS A 131 4.57 -4.27 0.29
CA HIS A 131 3.13 -4.13 0.48
C HIS A 131 2.55 -3.19 -0.55
N GLN A 132 1.39 -3.58 -1.07
CA GLN A 132 0.64 -2.76 -2.02
C GLN A 132 -0.72 -2.42 -1.47
N ILE A 133 -1.15 -1.21 -1.80
CA ILE A 133 -2.55 -0.80 -1.78
C ILE A 133 -2.94 -0.56 -3.23
N GLY A 134 -4.10 -1.05 -3.63
CA GLY A 134 -4.62 -0.81 -4.97
C GLY A 134 -6.13 -0.69 -5.01
N ALA A 135 -6.61 -0.04 -6.07
CA ALA A 135 -8.03 0.18 -6.36
C ALA A 135 -8.31 -0.23 -7.80
N GLU A 136 -9.40 -0.96 -8.00
CA GLU A 136 -9.82 -1.57 -9.26
C GLU A 136 -11.29 -1.23 -9.51
N ALA A 137 -11.60 -0.73 -10.70
CA ALA A 137 -12.95 -0.50 -11.17
C ALA A 137 -13.22 -1.40 -12.37
N LEU A 138 -14.13 -2.37 -12.21
CA LEU A 138 -14.40 -3.41 -13.20
C LEU A 138 -15.82 -3.30 -13.74
N GLY A 139 -15.98 -3.50 -15.04
CA GLY A 139 -17.24 -3.33 -15.77
C GLY A 139 -17.51 -1.90 -16.27
N PHE A 140 -16.56 -0.97 -16.12
CA PHE A 140 -16.71 0.43 -16.52
C PHE A 140 -15.85 0.76 -17.75
N ALA A 141 -16.45 1.26 -18.82
CA ALA A 141 -15.76 1.58 -20.07
C ALA A 141 -14.90 2.87 -19.99
N GLY A 142 -15.23 3.80 -19.10
CA GLY A 142 -14.51 5.07 -18.98
C GLY A 142 -14.88 6.10 -20.06
N PRO A 143 -14.16 7.24 -20.14
CA PRO A 143 -12.95 7.59 -19.37
C PRO A 143 -13.22 8.21 -17.99
N ASP A 144 -14.47 8.40 -17.61
CA ASP A 144 -14.89 8.97 -16.32
C ASP A 144 -14.31 8.23 -15.12
N VAL A 145 -14.35 6.89 -15.14
CA VAL A 145 -13.79 6.06 -14.06
C VAL A 145 -12.25 6.05 -14.03
N ASP A 146 -11.59 6.25 -15.17
CA ASP A 146 -10.13 6.41 -15.26
C ASP A 146 -9.73 7.70 -14.54
N ALA A 147 -10.50 8.78 -14.76
CA ALA A 147 -10.32 10.04 -14.06
C ALA A 147 -10.64 9.91 -12.56
N GLU A 148 -11.72 9.21 -12.19
CA GLU A 148 -12.10 8.95 -10.78
C GLU A 148 -10.95 8.30 -10.00
N LEU A 149 -10.30 7.29 -10.58
CA LEU A 149 -9.18 6.58 -9.96
C LEU A 149 -7.94 7.46 -9.78
N ILE A 150 -7.65 8.33 -10.75
CA ILE A 150 -6.57 9.32 -10.64
C ILE A 150 -6.90 10.37 -9.58
N LEU A 151 -8.14 10.83 -9.51
CA LEU A 151 -8.62 11.76 -8.49
C LEU A 151 -8.56 11.14 -7.09
N LEU A 152 -8.89 9.85 -6.96
CA LEU A 152 -8.74 9.09 -5.72
C LEU A 152 -7.27 9.04 -5.26
N ALA A 153 -6.33 8.73 -6.16
CA ALA A 153 -4.90 8.74 -5.83
C ALA A 153 -4.42 10.16 -5.46
N ASN A 154 -4.86 11.20 -6.16
CA ASN A 154 -4.54 12.59 -5.83
C ASN A 154 -5.12 13.02 -4.47
N ALA A 155 -6.35 12.60 -4.15
CA ALA A 155 -6.97 12.84 -2.85
C ALA A 155 -6.20 12.15 -1.71
N LEU A 156 -5.62 10.97 -1.98
CA LEU A 156 -4.74 10.30 -1.03
C LEU A 156 -3.49 11.11 -0.73
N TRP A 157 -2.80 11.64 -1.75
CA TRP A 157 -1.61 12.48 -1.54
C TRP A 157 -1.92 13.69 -0.67
N LYS A 158 -3.05 14.35 -0.91
CA LYS A 158 -3.53 15.46 -0.08
C LYS A 158 -3.81 15.01 1.36
N ALA A 159 -4.49 13.88 1.55
CA ALA A 159 -4.87 13.38 2.87
C ALA A 159 -3.67 13.00 3.74
N ILE A 160 -2.61 12.45 3.14
CA ILE A 160 -1.39 12.06 3.85
C ILE A 160 -0.32 13.17 3.88
N GLY A 161 -0.60 14.32 3.26
CA GLY A 161 0.33 15.45 3.17
C GLY A 161 1.53 15.23 2.25
N LEU A 162 1.47 14.25 1.34
CA LEU A 162 2.55 13.95 0.41
C LEU A 162 2.62 15.02 -0.68
N THR A 163 3.77 15.68 -0.78
CA THR A 163 4.07 16.71 -1.80
C THR A 163 5.11 16.22 -2.82
N ASP A 164 5.39 17.02 -3.86
CA ASP A 164 6.35 16.73 -4.94
C ASP A 164 6.08 15.43 -5.69
N VAL A 165 4.80 15.17 -5.94
CA VAL A 165 4.33 14.08 -6.79
C VAL A 165 3.63 14.68 -8.00
N ARG A 166 4.09 14.32 -9.21
CA ARG A 166 3.52 14.75 -10.48
C ARG A 166 2.85 13.59 -11.21
N LEU A 167 1.80 13.87 -11.96
CA LEU A 167 1.09 12.89 -12.78
C LEU A 167 1.65 12.89 -14.21
N GLU A 168 2.02 11.71 -14.70
CA GLU A 168 2.34 11.46 -16.10
C GLU A 168 1.27 10.54 -16.70
N LEU A 169 0.80 10.87 -17.90
CA LEU A 169 -0.22 10.12 -18.64
C LEU A 169 0.31 9.64 -19.98
N ASN A 170 -0.22 8.51 -20.45
CA ASN A 170 -0.10 8.05 -21.82
C ASN A 170 -1.31 7.19 -22.20
N SER A 171 -1.42 6.81 -23.47
CA SER A 171 -2.37 5.82 -23.93
C SER A 171 -1.65 4.72 -24.71
N LEU A 172 -1.94 3.47 -24.36
CA LEU A 172 -1.45 2.28 -25.05
C LEU A 172 -2.36 1.81 -26.18
N GLY A 173 -3.40 2.58 -26.49
CA GLY A 173 -4.39 2.28 -27.51
C GLY A 173 -5.04 0.91 -27.35
N GLN A 174 -5.70 0.47 -28.42
CA GLN A 174 -6.21 -0.87 -28.57
C GLN A 174 -5.17 -1.82 -29.19
N PRO A 175 -5.35 -3.15 -29.09
CA PRO A 175 -4.38 -4.13 -29.60
C PRO A 175 -3.99 -3.94 -31.08
N ALA A 176 -4.93 -3.55 -31.94
CA ALA A 176 -4.66 -3.33 -33.37
C ALA A 176 -3.77 -2.08 -33.60
N GLU A 177 -4.03 -0.99 -32.89
CA GLU A 177 -3.24 0.25 -32.95
C GLU A 177 -1.82 0.01 -32.42
N ARG A 178 -1.71 -0.74 -31.32
CA ARG A 178 -0.44 -1.16 -30.76
C ARG A 178 0.35 -2.06 -31.70
N ALA A 179 -0.30 -2.94 -32.45
CA ALA A 179 0.37 -3.79 -33.43
C ALA A 179 1.00 -2.97 -34.57
N LEU A 180 0.32 -1.92 -35.05
CA LEU A 180 0.87 -0.99 -36.05
C LEU A 180 2.08 -0.23 -35.50
N HIS A 181 1.94 0.36 -34.31
CA HIS A 181 3.05 1.05 -33.63
C HIS A 181 4.24 0.13 -33.36
N ARG A 182 3.99 -1.12 -32.96
CA ARG A 182 5.02 -2.13 -32.72
C ARG A 182 5.87 -2.39 -33.96
N ALA A 183 5.26 -2.48 -35.14
CA ALA A 183 6.00 -2.68 -36.39
C ALA A 183 6.95 -1.52 -36.67
N GLU A 184 6.48 -0.28 -36.48
CA GLU A 184 7.31 0.93 -36.67
C GLU A 184 8.40 1.06 -35.59
N LEU A 185 8.12 0.68 -34.35
CA LEU A 185 9.15 0.62 -33.29
C LEU A 185 10.26 -0.36 -33.64
N ILE A 186 9.92 -1.56 -34.13
CA ILE A 186 10.92 -2.55 -34.54
C ILE A 186 11.78 -1.98 -35.65
N ALA A 187 11.16 -1.45 -36.72
CA ALA A 187 11.88 -0.85 -37.82
C ALA A 187 12.78 0.32 -37.37
N HIS A 188 12.33 1.12 -36.40
CA HIS A 188 13.12 2.20 -35.81
C HIS A 188 14.33 1.67 -35.04
N PHE A 189 14.15 0.69 -34.17
CA PHE A 189 15.23 0.15 -33.35
C PHE A 189 16.21 -0.72 -34.15
N GLU A 190 15.78 -1.39 -35.21
CA GLU A 190 16.66 -2.09 -36.15
C GLU A 190 17.64 -1.13 -36.85
N LYS A 191 17.18 0.06 -37.23
CA LYS A 191 18.04 1.11 -37.80
C LYS A 191 19.09 1.64 -36.81
N HIS A 192 18.88 1.43 -35.52
CA HIS A 192 19.75 1.85 -34.43
C HIS A 192 20.28 0.66 -33.62
N ALA A 193 20.34 -0.53 -34.21
CA ALA A 193 20.69 -1.78 -33.52
C ALA A 193 22.09 -1.74 -32.88
N ASP A 194 23.00 -0.94 -33.45
CA ASP A 194 24.35 -0.69 -32.95
C ASP A 194 24.37 0.07 -31.61
N LYS A 195 23.31 0.85 -31.33
CA LYS A 195 23.17 1.64 -30.10
C LYS A 195 22.34 0.93 -29.02
N LEU A 196 21.67 -0.17 -29.35
CA LEU A 196 20.92 -0.95 -28.36
C LEU A 196 21.88 -1.68 -27.43
N ASP A 197 21.58 -1.66 -26.13
CA ASP A 197 22.23 -2.58 -25.19
C ASP A 197 21.68 -4.01 -25.33
N GLU A 198 22.28 -4.94 -24.58
CA GLU A 198 21.92 -6.35 -24.66
C GLU A 198 20.46 -6.63 -24.25
N ASP A 199 19.90 -5.82 -23.33
CA ASP A 199 18.49 -5.95 -22.95
C ASP A 199 17.58 -5.44 -24.07
N GLY A 200 17.91 -4.30 -24.68
CA GLY A 200 17.23 -3.75 -25.85
C GLY A 200 17.23 -4.72 -27.04
N LYS A 201 18.38 -5.33 -27.35
CA LYS A 201 18.49 -6.36 -28.39
C LYS A 201 17.61 -7.57 -28.10
N ARG A 202 17.60 -8.06 -26.85
CA ARG A 202 16.76 -9.20 -26.44
C ARG A 202 15.26 -8.90 -26.61
N ARG A 203 14.86 -7.65 -26.36
CA ARG A 203 13.45 -7.22 -26.36
C ARG A 203 12.93 -6.79 -27.72
N LEU A 204 13.82 -6.49 -28.67
CA LEU A 204 13.49 -5.92 -29.97
C LEU A 204 12.32 -6.62 -30.67
N HIS A 205 12.39 -7.95 -30.81
CA HIS A 205 11.36 -8.70 -31.53
C HIS A 205 10.29 -9.34 -30.64
N SER A 206 10.44 -9.29 -29.31
CA SER A 206 9.45 -9.81 -28.37
C SER A 206 8.54 -8.70 -27.87
N ASN A 207 9.10 -7.73 -27.15
CA ASN A 207 8.38 -6.61 -26.53
C ASN A 207 9.14 -5.27 -26.72
N PRO A 208 9.13 -4.67 -27.92
CA PRO A 208 9.90 -3.47 -28.23
C PRO A 208 9.45 -2.22 -27.46
N LEU A 209 8.19 -2.19 -26.96
CA LEU A 209 7.73 -1.10 -26.10
C LEU A 209 8.59 -0.95 -24.85
N ARG A 210 9.10 -2.06 -24.30
CA ARG A 210 9.96 -2.05 -23.11
C ARG A 210 11.32 -1.42 -23.32
N ILE A 211 11.74 -1.23 -24.57
CA ILE A 211 12.98 -0.51 -24.90
C ILE A 211 12.83 0.99 -24.59
N LEU A 212 11.60 1.53 -24.69
CA LEU A 212 11.31 2.95 -24.43
C LEU A 212 11.57 3.36 -22.97
N ASP A 213 11.55 2.42 -22.02
CA ASP A 213 11.81 2.64 -20.60
C ASP A 213 13.29 2.41 -20.20
N THR A 214 14.19 2.30 -21.19
CA THR A 214 15.62 2.14 -20.90
C THR A 214 16.18 3.26 -20.03
N LYS A 215 17.08 2.92 -19.12
CA LYS A 215 17.85 3.88 -18.31
C LYS A 215 19.26 4.08 -18.85
N ASN A 216 19.59 3.44 -19.98
CA ASN A 216 20.90 3.55 -20.60
C ASN A 216 21.05 4.93 -21.27
N PRO A 217 21.96 5.80 -20.80
CA PRO A 217 22.13 7.14 -21.37
C PRO A 217 22.47 7.12 -22.86
N ALA A 218 23.18 6.09 -23.34
CA ALA A 218 23.56 5.95 -24.74
C ALA A 218 22.36 5.70 -25.68
N MET A 219 21.25 5.21 -25.13
CA MET A 219 20.02 4.93 -25.88
C MET A 219 19.04 6.11 -25.86
N LYS A 220 19.33 7.19 -25.12
CA LYS A 220 18.42 8.32 -24.91
C LYS A 220 17.89 8.90 -26.22
N ASP A 221 18.79 9.27 -27.13
CA ASP A 221 18.40 9.88 -28.42
C ASP A 221 17.59 8.91 -29.28
N VAL A 222 17.86 7.60 -29.18
CA VAL A 222 17.15 6.55 -29.92
C VAL A 222 15.72 6.42 -29.41
N VAL A 223 15.50 6.43 -28.09
CA VAL A 223 14.15 6.31 -27.53
C VAL A 223 13.35 7.63 -27.59
N GLU A 224 14.02 8.78 -27.59
CA GLU A 224 13.37 10.09 -27.75
C GLU A 224 12.88 10.34 -29.18
N SER A 225 13.56 9.75 -30.17
CA SER A 225 13.18 9.82 -31.59
C SER A 225 12.24 8.69 -32.04
N ALA A 226 11.88 7.77 -31.15
CA ALA A 226 11.03 6.63 -31.49
C ALA A 226 9.60 7.06 -31.88
N PRO A 227 8.95 6.33 -32.80
CA PRO A 227 7.53 6.50 -33.09
C PRO A 227 6.68 6.51 -31.81
N LYS A 228 5.74 7.45 -31.70
CA LYS A 228 4.89 7.58 -30.51
C LYS A 228 3.57 6.88 -30.74
N LEU A 229 3.13 6.06 -29.79
CA LEU A 229 1.88 5.30 -29.90
C LEU A 229 0.65 6.20 -30.06
N ILE A 230 0.71 7.42 -29.50
CA ILE A 230 -0.35 8.43 -29.64
C ILE A 230 -0.68 8.74 -31.12
N ASP A 231 0.30 8.64 -32.01
CA ASP A 231 0.14 8.95 -33.45
C ASP A 231 -0.57 7.82 -34.22
N PHE A 232 -0.79 6.67 -33.58
CA PHE A 232 -1.45 5.49 -34.16
C PHE A 232 -2.85 5.25 -33.58
N LEU A 233 -3.31 6.11 -32.68
CA LEU A 233 -4.63 5.97 -32.07
C LEU A 233 -5.73 6.27 -33.08
N GLY A 234 -6.70 5.37 -33.18
CA GLY A 234 -7.96 5.60 -33.86
C GLY A 234 -8.86 6.55 -33.08
N ALA A 235 -9.98 6.93 -33.71
CA ALA A 235 -10.89 7.94 -33.18
C ALA A 235 -11.44 7.61 -31.78
N GLU A 236 -11.74 6.33 -31.50
CA GLU A 236 -12.28 5.90 -30.21
C GLU A 236 -11.24 6.00 -29.08
N SER A 237 -10.03 5.50 -29.31
CA SER A 237 -8.91 5.59 -28.35
C SER A 237 -8.52 7.04 -28.07
N LEU A 238 -8.51 7.89 -29.12
CA LEU A 238 -8.22 9.31 -28.97
C LEU A 238 -9.32 10.02 -28.18
N ALA A 239 -10.59 9.77 -28.50
CA ALA A 239 -11.72 10.36 -27.76
C ALA A 239 -11.74 9.95 -26.28
N HIS A 240 -11.41 8.70 -25.97
CA HIS A 240 -11.27 8.22 -24.59
C HIS A 240 -10.17 8.99 -23.85
N PHE A 241 -8.98 9.11 -24.46
CA PHE A 241 -7.84 9.79 -23.86
C PHE A 241 -8.06 11.31 -23.71
N GLU A 242 -8.69 11.96 -24.69
CA GLU A 242 -9.07 13.38 -24.62
C GLU A 242 -10.13 13.62 -23.55
N GLY A 243 -11.12 12.72 -23.43
CA GLY A 243 -12.13 12.77 -22.38
C GLY A 243 -11.53 12.68 -20.98
N LEU A 244 -10.57 11.76 -20.78
CA LEU A 244 -9.80 11.68 -19.53
C LEU A 244 -9.10 13.01 -19.22
N GLN A 245 -8.35 13.55 -20.19
CA GLN A 245 -7.64 14.82 -20.02
C GLN A 245 -8.59 15.98 -19.71
N ALA A 246 -9.77 16.03 -20.34
CA ALA A 246 -10.76 17.07 -20.10
C ALA A 246 -11.28 17.04 -18.66
N ILE A 247 -11.60 15.86 -18.12
CA ILE A 247 -12.05 15.70 -16.73
C ILE A 247 -10.94 16.10 -15.76
N LEU A 248 -9.70 15.68 -16.00
CA LEU A 248 -8.56 16.04 -15.14
C LEU A 248 -8.30 17.56 -15.13
N LYS A 249 -8.36 18.22 -16.29
CA LYS A 249 -8.26 19.68 -16.39
C LYS A 249 -9.39 20.38 -15.64
N ALA A 250 -10.63 19.88 -15.74
CA ALA A 250 -11.78 20.44 -15.04
C ALA A 250 -11.71 20.29 -13.51
N ASN A 251 -10.84 19.41 -13.00
CA ASN A 251 -10.61 19.19 -11.57
C ASN A 251 -9.24 19.72 -11.11
N ASP A 252 -8.63 20.62 -11.88
CA ASP A 252 -7.34 21.25 -11.59
C ASP A 252 -6.20 20.26 -11.32
N ILE A 253 -6.21 19.11 -12.01
CA ILE A 253 -5.15 18.12 -11.93
C ILE A 253 -4.10 18.43 -13.00
N ALA A 254 -2.92 18.87 -12.56
CA ALA A 254 -1.77 19.04 -13.44
C ALA A 254 -1.21 17.67 -13.87
N PHE A 255 -0.95 17.52 -15.16
CA PHE A 255 -0.32 16.32 -15.71
C PHE A 255 0.57 16.64 -16.92
N THR A 256 1.48 15.73 -17.23
CA THR A 256 2.28 15.75 -18.47
C THR A 256 1.98 14.51 -19.31
N ILE A 257 2.06 14.63 -20.63
CA ILE A 257 1.98 13.47 -21.52
C ILE A 257 3.38 12.90 -21.71
N ASN A 258 3.59 11.65 -21.31
CA ASN A 258 4.85 10.93 -21.49
C ASN A 258 4.65 9.78 -22.50
N PRO A 259 4.98 9.96 -23.79
CA PRO A 259 4.76 8.92 -24.81
C PRO A 259 5.63 7.67 -24.62
N ARG A 260 6.67 7.74 -23.77
CA ARG A 260 7.52 6.61 -23.40
C ARG A 260 6.99 5.84 -22.19
N LEU A 261 5.93 6.33 -21.54
CA LEU A 261 5.33 5.65 -20.41
C LEU A 261 4.71 4.34 -20.89
N VAL A 262 5.41 3.26 -20.58
CA VAL A 262 5.01 1.87 -20.79
C VAL A 262 5.01 1.17 -19.44
N ARG A 263 4.28 0.06 -19.32
CA ARG A 263 4.08 -0.60 -18.03
C ARG A 263 4.74 -1.95 -17.92
N GLY A 264 4.96 -2.34 -16.67
CA GLY A 264 5.57 -3.60 -16.23
C GLY A 264 4.81 -4.88 -16.60
N LEU A 265 3.58 -4.75 -17.09
CA LEU A 265 2.60 -5.82 -17.22
C LEU A 265 1.95 -5.66 -18.59
N ASP A 266 1.80 -6.74 -19.36
CA ASP A 266 1.41 -6.64 -20.76
C ASP A 266 -0.11 -6.52 -20.96
N TYR A 267 -0.89 -6.66 -19.88
CA TYR A 267 -2.35 -6.61 -19.90
C TYR A 267 -2.95 -5.23 -20.14
N TYR A 268 -2.16 -4.14 -20.07
CA TYR A 268 -2.70 -2.79 -20.18
C TYR A 268 -3.16 -2.46 -21.61
N ASN A 269 -4.23 -1.66 -21.74
CA ASN A 269 -4.70 -1.00 -22.95
C ASN A 269 -5.19 0.42 -22.61
N LEU A 270 -5.38 1.26 -23.63
CA LEU A 270 -5.86 2.65 -23.46
C LEU A 270 -5.06 3.41 -22.37
N SER A 271 -5.73 4.14 -21.47
CA SER A 271 -5.09 4.96 -20.43
C SER A 271 -4.06 4.20 -19.60
N VAL A 272 -2.86 4.76 -19.49
CA VAL A 272 -1.88 4.39 -18.46
C VAL A 272 -1.35 5.66 -17.79
N PHE A 273 -1.03 5.56 -16.50
CA PHE A 273 -0.58 6.71 -15.74
C PHE A 273 0.37 6.32 -14.61
N GLU A 274 1.20 7.29 -14.23
CA GLU A 274 2.07 7.20 -13.08
C GLU A 274 2.08 8.50 -12.29
N PHE A 275 2.04 8.36 -10.97
CA PHE A 275 2.44 9.41 -10.05
C PHE A 275 3.90 9.20 -9.71
N VAL A 276 4.74 10.17 -10.06
CA VAL A 276 6.20 10.09 -9.95
C VAL A 276 6.76 11.23 -9.10
N THR A 277 7.94 11.01 -8.53
CA THR A 277 8.71 12.00 -7.76
C THR A 277 10.20 11.87 -8.06
N ASP A 278 10.95 12.97 -7.96
CA ASP A 278 12.40 12.94 -8.16
C ASP A 278 13.15 12.59 -6.86
N ARG A 279 12.45 12.55 -5.72
CA ARG A 279 13.01 12.25 -4.39
C ARG A 279 13.47 10.79 -4.22
N LEU A 280 12.91 9.86 -5.01
CA LEU A 280 13.30 8.44 -4.99
C LEU A 280 14.48 8.09 -5.93
N GLY A 281 15.08 9.09 -6.59
CA GLY A 281 16.16 8.87 -7.55
C GLY A 281 15.66 8.33 -8.90
N SER A 282 16.40 7.40 -9.53
CA SER A 282 16.13 6.93 -10.90
C SER A 282 14.85 6.11 -11.07
N GLN A 283 14.18 5.71 -9.98
CA GLN A 283 12.89 5.03 -9.99
C GLN A 283 11.88 5.81 -9.16
N GLY A 284 11.36 6.87 -9.76
CA GLY A 284 10.48 7.85 -9.14
C GLY A 284 9.02 7.43 -8.93
N THR A 285 8.59 6.27 -9.42
CA THR A 285 7.17 5.87 -9.40
C THR A 285 6.67 5.57 -7.98
N VAL A 286 5.67 6.33 -7.54
CA VAL A 286 4.98 6.19 -6.24
C VAL A 286 3.73 5.33 -6.38
N CYS A 287 2.91 5.64 -7.37
CA CYS A 287 1.68 4.93 -7.72
C CYS A 287 1.61 4.81 -9.24
N ALA A 288 1.07 3.70 -9.72
CA ALA A 288 0.93 3.50 -11.14
C ALA A 288 -0.30 2.66 -11.46
N GLY A 289 -0.89 2.94 -12.61
CA GLY A 289 -2.14 2.33 -13.02
C GLY A 289 -2.42 2.48 -14.50
N GLY A 290 -3.60 2.04 -14.87
CA GLY A 290 -4.09 2.07 -16.23
C GLY A 290 -5.25 1.11 -16.44
N ARG A 291 -5.77 1.15 -17.67
CA ARG A 291 -6.88 0.33 -18.16
C ARG A 291 -6.38 -0.99 -18.72
N TYR A 292 -7.17 -2.06 -18.57
CA TYR A 292 -6.76 -3.44 -18.88
C TYR A 292 -7.96 -4.31 -19.30
N ASP A 293 -8.75 -3.82 -20.25
CA ASP A 293 -10.06 -4.39 -20.61
C ASP A 293 -10.02 -5.86 -21.02
N ASP A 294 -8.92 -6.32 -21.60
CA ASP A 294 -8.79 -7.69 -22.09
C ASP A 294 -8.47 -8.72 -20.99
N LEU A 295 -8.01 -8.28 -19.81
CA LEU A 295 -7.49 -9.18 -18.76
C LEU A 295 -8.55 -10.17 -18.26
N ILE A 296 -9.80 -9.72 -18.09
CA ILE A 296 -10.90 -10.59 -17.63
C ILE A 296 -11.09 -11.77 -18.60
N ALA A 297 -11.10 -11.49 -19.90
CA ALA A 297 -11.23 -12.51 -20.93
C ALA A 297 -9.99 -13.42 -20.99
N GLN A 298 -8.79 -12.84 -20.90
CA GLN A 298 -7.51 -13.55 -20.95
C GLN A 298 -7.37 -14.61 -19.85
N ILE A 299 -7.98 -14.41 -18.69
CA ILE A 299 -7.96 -15.38 -17.58
C ILE A 299 -9.22 -16.25 -17.49
N GLY A 300 -10.11 -16.19 -18.49
CA GLY A 300 -11.23 -17.13 -18.67
C GLY A 300 -12.61 -16.60 -18.24
N GLY A 301 -12.75 -15.30 -18.00
CA GLY A 301 -14.02 -14.66 -17.71
C GLY A 301 -14.77 -14.16 -18.96
N LYS A 302 -16.00 -13.67 -18.76
CA LYS A 302 -16.74 -12.93 -19.79
C LYS A 302 -16.07 -11.56 -20.00
N PRO A 303 -15.79 -11.12 -21.25
CA PRO A 303 -15.14 -9.83 -21.50
C PRO A 303 -15.85 -8.68 -20.79
N ALA A 304 -15.08 -7.86 -20.08
CA ALA A 304 -15.57 -6.66 -19.43
C ALA A 304 -14.41 -5.66 -19.26
N PRO A 305 -14.66 -4.35 -19.43
CA PRO A 305 -13.63 -3.33 -19.29
C PRO A 305 -13.21 -3.15 -17.84
N ALA A 306 -11.96 -2.75 -17.59
CA ALA A 306 -11.46 -2.56 -16.23
C ALA A 306 -10.28 -1.58 -16.19
N VAL A 307 -10.15 -0.86 -15.08
CA VAL A 307 -9.08 0.11 -14.84
C VAL A 307 -8.74 0.15 -13.36
N GLY A 308 -7.48 0.44 -13.03
CA GLY A 308 -7.05 0.53 -11.65
C GLY A 308 -5.63 1.00 -11.47
N TRP A 309 -5.19 1.05 -10.22
CA TRP A 309 -3.83 1.39 -9.85
C TRP A 309 -3.39 0.65 -8.60
N ALA A 310 -2.06 0.57 -8.42
CA ALA A 310 -1.44 0.14 -7.19
C ALA A 310 -0.29 1.07 -6.80
N MET A 311 -0.07 1.20 -5.49
CA MET A 311 1.06 1.94 -4.91
C MET A 311 1.83 1.04 -3.94
N GLY A 312 3.14 1.26 -3.82
CA GLY A 312 3.98 0.59 -2.82
C GLY A 312 3.95 1.32 -1.48
N VAL A 313 3.49 0.66 -0.43
CA VAL A 313 3.33 1.25 0.92
C VAL A 313 4.67 1.74 1.46
N GLU A 314 5.72 0.93 1.34
CA GLU A 314 7.05 1.28 1.82
C GLU A 314 7.61 2.54 1.15
N ARG A 315 7.34 2.75 -0.15
CA ARG A 315 7.79 3.94 -0.88
C ARG A 315 7.09 5.19 -0.37
N VAL A 316 5.79 5.11 -0.15
CA VAL A 316 4.99 6.21 0.39
C VAL A 316 5.49 6.58 1.79
N LEU A 317 5.70 5.59 2.65
CA LEU A 317 6.19 5.82 4.01
C LEU A 317 7.62 6.38 4.05
N ASP A 318 8.51 5.92 3.16
CA ASP A 318 9.88 6.46 3.03
C ASP A 318 9.85 7.92 2.57
N LEU A 319 8.98 8.28 1.62
CA LEU A 319 8.80 9.65 1.16
C LEU A 319 8.27 10.58 2.27
N LEU A 320 7.26 10.14 3.01
CA LEU A 320 6.73 10.90 4.15
C LEU A 320 7.79 11.09 5.23
N LYS A 321 8.60 10.07 5.48
CA LYS A 321 9.73 10.16 6.40
C LYS A 321 10.77 11.18 5.93
N GLU A 322 11.12 11.17 4.65
CA GLU A 322 12.06 12.12 4.06
C GLU A 322 11.53 13.57 4.08
N GLN A 323 10.21 13.74 3.93
CA GLN A 323 9.54 15.03 4.07
C GLN A 323 9.45 15.52 5.52
N GLY A 324 9.80 14.69 6.50
CA GLY A 324 9.66 15.03 7.92
C GLY A 324 8.20 15.05 8.38
N ALA A 325 7.30 14.33 7.72
CA ALA A 325 5.91 14.25 8.12
C ALA A 325 5.77 13.64 9.52
N GLU A 326 5.08 14.36 10.40
CA GLU A 326 4.77 13.88 11.75
C GLU A 326 3.58 12.92 11.68
N VAL A 327 3.81 11.67 12.08
CA VAL A 327 2.75 10.70 12.26
C VAL A 327 2.46 10.57 13.76
N PRO A 328 1.20 10.69 14.19
CA PRO A 328 0.83 10.47 15.58
C PRO A 328 1.28 9.09 16.07
N ALA A 329 2.05 9.04 17.15
CA ALA A 329 2.40 7.78 17.79
C ALA A 329 1.23 7.28 18.65
N PRO A 330 0.90 5.98 18.62
CA PRO A 330 -0.06 5.41 19.56
C PRO A 330 0.54 5.43 20.96
N VAL A 331 0.03 6.32 21.81
CA VAL A 331 0.39 6.40 23.23
C VAL A 331 -0.80 5.97 24.09
N PRO A 332 -0.57 5.41 25.29
CA PRO A 332 -1.64 5.19 26.25
C PRO A 332 -2.28 6.54 26.66
N ASP A 333 -3.57 6.55 26.99
CA ASP A 333 -4.19 7.69 27.65
C ASP A 333 -3.67 7.81 29.09
N ALA A 334 -3.46 6.66 29.76
CA ALA A 334 -2.91 6.63 31.10
C ALA A 334 -1.93 5.46 31.35
N TYR A 335 -1.04 5.67 32.31
CA TYR A 335 -0.10 4.66 32.81
C TYR A 335 -0.35 4.37 34.29
N ALA A 336 -0.68 3.13 34.63
CA ALA A 336 -0.93 2.71 36.00
C ALA A 336 0.34 2.32 36.74
N ILE A 337 0.58 3.02 37.84
CA ILE A 337 1.66 2.82 38.80
C ILE A 337 1.07 2.04 39.98
N VAL A 338 1.63 0.86 40.23
CA VAL A 338 1.19 -0.07 41.28
C VAL A 338 2.42 -0.43 42.10
N PRO A 339 2.73 0.33 43.18
CA PRO A 339 3.97 0.17 43.93
C PRO A 339 4.04 -1.11 44.76
N ASP A 340 2.88 -1.69 45.10
CA ASP A 340 2.74 -2.90 45.89
C ASP A 340 2.00 -3.98 45.10
N ALA A 341 2.57 -5.19 45.04
CA ALA A 341 1.96 -6.34 44.37
C ALA A 341 0.60 -6.72 44.98
N ALA A 342 0.37 -6.50 46.27
CA ALA A 342 -0.91 -6.78 46.92
C ALA A 342 -2.06 -5.91 46.36
N SER A 343 -1.73 -4.77 45.76
CA SER A 343 -2.68 -3.84 45.15
C SER A 343 -3.12 -4.24 43.74
N MET A 344 -2.42 -5.19 43.10
CA MET A 344 -2.66 -5.57 41.71
C MET A 344 -4.09 -6.05 41.42
N PRO A 345 -4.76 -6.87 42.26
CA PRO A 345 -6.13 -7.31 41.96
C PRO A 345 -7.13 -6.17 41.85
N ILE A 346 -7.04 -5.18 42.75
CA ILE A 346 -7.92 -3.99 42.76
C ILE A 346 -7.57 -3.06 41.59
N ALA A 347 -6.28 -2.82 41.38
CA ALA A 347 -5.81 -2.04 40.24
C ALA A 347 -6.32 -2.65 38.93
N LEU A 348 -6.05 -3.92 38.65
CA LEU A 348 -6.47 -4.61 37.42
C LEU A 348 -7.99 -4.58 37.21
N ARG A 349 -8.80 -4.77 38.25
CA ARG A 349 -10.26 -4.62 38.14
C ARG A 349 -10.64 -3.23 37.63
N THR A 350 -10.03 -2.19 38.19
CA THR A 350 -10.27 -0.80 37.79
C THR A 350 -9.79 -0.55 36.36
N LEU A 351 -8.58 -0.99 36.00
CA LEU A 351 -8.03 -0.81 34.64
C LEU A 351 -8.86 -1.57 33.60
N GLN A 352 -9.45 -2.72 33.96
CA GLN A 352 -10.34 -3.47 33.09
C GLN A 352 -11.63 -2.68 32.79
N GLN A 353 -12.26 -2.09 33.81
CA GLN A 353 -13.42 -1.22 33.63
C GLN A 353 -13.08 -0.01 32.74
N LEU A 354 -11.91 0.59 32.90
CA LEU A 354 -11.44 1.70 32.05
C LEU A 354 -11.22 1.27 30.59
N ARG A 355 -10.69 0.07 30.36
CA ARG A 355 -10.50 -0.47 29.00
C ARG A 355 -11.82 -0.80 28.33
N GLU A 356 -12.79 -1.32 29.07
CA GLU A 356 -14.14 -1.65 28.56
C GLU A 356 -14.90 -0.45 28.00
N ILE A 357 -14.59 0.75 28.50
CA ILE A 357 -15.14 2.04 28.03
C ILE A 357 -14.18 2.80 27.09
N GLY A 358 -13.13 2.14 26.62
CA GLY A 358 -12.25 2.62 25.55
C GLY A 358 -11.02 3.41 25.99
N VAL A 359 -10.71 3.51 27.28
CA VAL A 359 -9.46 4.15 27.74
C VAL A 359 -8.26 3.23 27.50
N ARG A 360 -7.22 3.75 26.83
CA ARG A 360 -5.98 3.01 26.60
C ARG A 360 -5.08 3.15 27.82
N VAL A 361 -4.99 2.08 28.61
CA VAL A 361 -4.24 2.07 29.86
C VAL A 361 -3.19 0.97 29.88
N GLN A 362 -1.93 1.37 30.10
CA GLN A 362 -0.82 0.45 30.36
C GLN A 362 -0.57 0.35 31.86
N MET A 363 -0.47 -0.86 32.40
CA MET A 363 -0.06 -1.08 33.79
C MET A 363 1.44 -1.36 33.87
N HIS A 364 2.10 -0.82 34.89
CA HIS A 364 3.42 -1.29 35.25
C HIS A 364 3.38 -2.75 35.70
N ALA A 365 4.32 -3.56 35.22
CA ALA A 365 4.43 -4.97 35.57
C ALA A 365 5.84 -5.28 36.10
N ALA A 366 5.92 -6.27 36.99
CA ALA A 366 7.19 -6.81 37.45
C ALA A 366 7.95 -7.48 36.30
N THR A 367 9.28 -7.42 36.34
CA THR A 367 10.17 -8.20 35.46
C THR A 367 10.65 -9.47 36.17
N ALA A 368 11.55 -10.23 35.54
CA ALA A 368 12.23 -11.35 36.18
C ALA A 368 12.97 -10.93 37.48
N ASP A 369 13.34 -9.65 37.58
CA ASP A 369 14.02 -9.07 38.74
C ASP A 369 13.05 -8.53 39.82
N GLY A 370 11.74 -8.70 39.62
CA GLY A 370 10.69 -8.25 40.54
C GLY A 370 10.04 -6.92 40.17
N LEU A 371 9.28 -6.37 41.12
CA LEU A 371 8.52 -5.12 40.95
C LEU A 371 9.43 -3.90 41.18
N SER A 372 9.42 -2.95 40.25
CA SER A 372 10.27 -1.76 40.37
C SER A 372 9.72 -0.74 41.36
N SER A 373 10.61 0.08 41.94
CA SER A 373 10.24 1.13 42.90
C SER A 373 9.31 2.19 42.29
N PHE A 374 8.51 2.87 43.12
CA PHE A 374 7.61 3.93 42.67
C PHE A 374 8.28 4.97 41.75
N LYS A 375 9.51 5.41 42.08
CA LYS A 375 10.28 6.35 41.26
C LYS A 375 10.59 5.78 39.87
N ALA A 376 10.95 4.50 39.79
CA ALA A 376 11.20 3.83 38.52
C ALA A 376 9.90 3.67 37.71
N GLN A 377 8.78 3.33 38.35
CA GLN A 377 7.47 3.27 37.70
C GLN A 377 7.04 4.64 37.16
N MET A 378 7.25 5.72 37.91
CA MET A 378 6.95 7.08 37.47
C MET A 378 7.80 7.50 36.26
N LYS A 379 9.08 7.13 36.24
CA LYS A 379 9.94 7.35 35.04
C LYS A 379 9.44 6.56 33.83
N LYS A 380 8.91 5.35 34.03
CA LYS A 380 8.29 4.55 32.96
C LYS A 380 6.95 5.13 32.49
N ALA A 381 6.15 5.69 33.40
CA ALA A 381 4.93 6.40 33.07
C ALA A 381 5.24 7.60 32.17
N ASP A 382 6.24 8.40 32.53
CA ASP A 382 6.70 9.53 31.73
C ASP A 382 7.26 9.09 30.37
N ALA A 383 8.07 8.04 30.32
CA ALA A 383 8.61 7.52 29.05
C ALA A 383 7.55 6.87 28.13
N SER A 384 6.37 6.52 28.65
CA SER A 384 5.31 5.86 27.86
C SER A 384 4.55 6.80 26.93
N GLY A 385 4.73 8.12 27.08
CA GLY A 385 3.95 9.11 26.34
C GLY A 385 2.57 9.39 26.92
N ALA A 386 2.14 8.68 27.98
CA ALA A 386 0.81 8.82 28.54
C ALA A 386 0.47 10.23 29.03
N THR A 387 -0.80 10.63 28.91
CA THR A 387 -1.32 11.91 29.38
C THR A 387 -1.44 11.93 30.90
N TYR A 388 -1.80 10.79 31.49
CA TYR A 388 -2.00 10.64 32.94
C TYR A 388 -1.22 9.48 33.55
N ALA A 389 -0.85 9.60 34.82
CA ALA A 389 -0.48 8.48 35.67
C ALA A 389 -1.62 8.16 36.65
N LEU A 390 -1.97 6.87 36.77
CA LEU A 390 -2.91 6.35 37.76
C LEU A 390 -2.10 5.71 38.89
N ILE A 391 -2.10 6.29 40.08
CA ILE A 391 -1.29 5.83 41.20
C ILE A 391 -2.16 5.07 42.19
N PHE A 392 -1.93 3.76 42.28
CA PHE A 392 -2.59 2.84 43.20
C PHE A 392 -1.70 2.63 44.43
N GLY A 393 -1.55 3.67 45.25
CA GLY A 393 -0.84 3.59 46.53
C GLY A 393 -1.70 2.94 47.62
N ALA A 394 -1.05 2.45 48.68
CA ALA A 394 -1.74 1.79 49.78
C ALA A 394 -2.77 2.71 50.46
N ASP A 395 -2.44 4.00 50.62
CA ASP A 395 -3.31 4.98 51.27
C ASP A 395 -4.52 5.33 50.40
N GLU A 396 -4.35 5.49 49.09
CA GLU A 396 -5.45 5.70 48.14
C GLU A 396 -6.40 4.51 48.13
N LEU A 397 -5.86 3.30 48.05
CA LEU A 397 -6.66 2.08 48.01
C LEU A 397 -7.42 1.83 49.31
N ALA A 398 -6.83 2.17 50.46
CA ALA A 398 -7.52 2.12 51.76
C ALA A 398 -8.74 3.04 51.81
N ARG A 399 -8.74 4.14 51.04
CA ARG A 399 -9.90 5.04 50.87
C ARG A 399 -10.84 4.64 49.72
N GLY A 400 -10.52 3.58 48.98
CA GLY A 400 -11.26 3.19 47.77
C GLY A 400 -11.04 4.16 46.61
N GLU A 401 -9.86 4.78 46.54
CA GLU A 401 -9.49 5.82 45.57
C GLU A 401 -8.29 5.42 44.71
N VAL A 402 -8.06 6.19 43.64
CA VAL A 402 -6.84 6.24 42.84
C VAL A 402 -6.43 7.70 42.64
N THR A 403 -5.13 7.98 42.69
CA THR A 403 -4.62 9.32 42.37
C THR A 403 -4.37 9.43 40.86
N LEU A 404 -5.06 10.36 40.20
CA LEU A 404 -4.76 10.80 38.84
C LEU A 404 -3.71 11.91 38.90
N LYS A 405 -2.60 11.74 38.16
CA LYS A 405 -1.58 12.78 37.99
C LYS A 405 -1.43 13.15 36.52
N ALA A 406 -1.52 14.43 36.18
CA ALA A 406 -1.24 14.90 34.82
C ALA A 406 0.27 14.84 34.52
N LEU A 407 0.63 14.33 33.32
CA LEU A 407 2.02 14.16 32.88
C LEU A 407 2.43 15.11 31.74
N ARG A 408 1.48 15.80 31.11
CA ARG A 408 1.72 16.53 29.84
C ARG A 408 1.26 17.98 29.83
N ASP A 409 0.35 18.37 30.72
CA ASP A 409 -0.19 19.74 30.79
C ASP A 409 0.76 20.73 31.51
N GLY A 410 1.91 20.26 31.98
CA GLY A 410 2.89 21.04 32.74
C GLY A 410 2.45 21.42 34.16
N SER A 411 1.19 21.13 34.55
CA SER A 411 0.67 21.46 35.88
C SER A 411 1.16 20.47 36.93
N GLY A 412 1.33 19.20 36.53
CA GLY A 412 1.61 18.11 37.46
C GLY A 412 0.49 17.90 38.49
N ALA A 413 -0.71 18.44 38.24
CA ALA A 413 -1.85 18.40 39.14
C ALA A 413 -2.19 16.96 39.51
N GLN A 414 -2.58 16.79 40.77
CA GLN A 414 -3.01 15.50 41.32
C GLN A 414 -4.43 15.62 41.84
N THR A 415 -5.27 14.66 41.48
CA THR A 415 -6.65 14.57 41.96
C THR A 415 -6.97 13.13 42.35
N SER A 416 -7.55 12.94 43.53
CA SER A 416 -8.11 11.65 43.91
C SER A 416 -9.43 11.37 43.19
N ARG A 417 -9.63 10.13 42.77
CA ARG A 417 -10.86 9.64 42.15
C ARG A 417 -11.31 8.35 42.81
N ALA A 418 -12.61 8.23 43.09
CA ALA A 418 -13.17 7.00 43.65
C ALA A 418 -13.10 5.86 42.63
N LEU A 419 -12.64 4.68 43.05
CA LEU A 419 -12.56 3.48 42.19
C LEU A 419 -13.95 3.01 41.76
N ALA A 420 -14.95 3.13 42.63
CA ALA A 420 -16.34 2.76 42.33
C ALA A 420 -16.95 3.61 41.20
N GLU A 421 -16.39 4.80 40.95
CA GLU A 421 -16.82 5.75 39.93
C GLU A 421 -15.90 5.76 38.71
N ALA A 422 -15.09 4.71 38.51
CA ALA A 422 -14.20 4.59 37.36
C ALA A 422 -14.86 4.92 36.01
N PRO A 423 -16.09 4.44 35.71
CA PRO A 423 -16.77 4.79 34.47
C PRO A 423 -17.06 6.29 34.32
N THR A 424 -17.31 6.99 35.41
CA THR A 424 -17.74 8.39 35.41
C THR A 424 -16.59 9.34 35.08
N TRP A 425 -15.39 9.08 35.60
CA TRP A 425 -14.22 9.93 35.33
C TRP A 425 -13.36 9.44 34.17
N ALA A 426 -13.60 8.26 33.60
CA ALA A 426 -12.86 7.73 32.46
C ALA A 426 -12.86 8.63 31.22
N ALA A 427 -13.99 9.32 30.95
CA ALA A 427 -14.08 10.27 29.84
C ALA A 427 -13.08 11.43 29.97
N THR A 428 -12.63 11.74 31.19
CA THR A 428 -11.61 12.79 31.43
C THR A 428 -10.20 12.32 31.12
N LEU A 429 -9.97 11.00 31.01
CA LEU A 429 -8.68 10.43 30.65
C LEU A 429 -8.47 10.38 29.14
N GLN A 430 -9.55 10.21 28.38
CA GLN A 430 -9.48 10.16 26.92
C GLN A 430 -9.04 11.53 26.41
N SER A 431 -7.91 11.57 25.71
CA SER A 431 -7.60 12.75 24.90
C SER A 431 -8.71 12.89 23.85
N PRO A 432 -9.12 14.11 23.44
CA PRO A 432 -10.03 14.23 22.30
C PRO A 432 -9.41 13.43 21.17
N ALA A 433 -10.14 12.43 20.68
CA ALA A 433 -9.66 11.55 19.63
C ALA A 433 -9.04 12.44 18.56
N SER A 434 -7.76 12.23 18.25
CA SER A 434 -7.16 12.82 17.06
C SER A 434 -8.12 12.45 15.93
N ASN A 435 -8.87 13.43 15.43
CA ASN A 435 -9.97 13.18 14.50
C ASN A 435 -9.47 12.21 13.42
N THR A 436 -10.17 11.08 13.32
CA THR A 436 -10.03 10.08 12.27
C THR A 436 -9.97 10.70 10.90
#